data_AF-A0AAW9B9S0-F1
#
_entry.id   AF-A0AAW9B9S0-F1
#
_cell.length_a   1.000
_cell.length_b   1.000
_cell.length_c   1.000
_cell.angle_alpha   90.00
_cell.angle_beta   90.00
_cell.angle_gamma   90.00
#
_symmetry.space_group_name_H-M   'P 1'
#
loop_
_entity.id
_entity.type
_entity.pdbx_description
1 polymer ?
#
loop_
_entity_poly.entity_id
_entity_poly.type
_entity_poly.pdbx_seq_one_letter_code
_entity_poly.pdbx_strand_id
1 'polypeptide(L)'
;PYDLNKLKTVLVPFIGKKEKTRLPDWIKRFKTQDAKEIARVFSQSMATDIENLQAASTERDKKRVIHGIKGAVGAIGISMLTELCIEAERVTAAEFDRRAAELILRIEQEIDNIDYWAEMNEYTA
;
A
#
# COMPACT_ATOMS: atom_id res chain seq x y z
N PRO A 1 -20.02 -27.33 2.88
CA PRO A 1 -19.92 -26.03 3.61
C PRO A 1 -18.54 -25.90 4.26
N TYR A 2 -17.74 -24.92 3.86
CA TYR A 2 -16.42 -24.70 4.45
C TYR A 2 -16.59 -24.10 5.85
N ASP A 3 -16.12 -24.82 6.86
CA ASP A 3 -16.11 -24.41 8.26
C ASP A 3 -15.07 -23.30 8.47
N LEU A 4 -15.48 -22.19 9.08
CA LEU A 4 -14.63 -21.04 9.43
C LEU A 4 -13.36 -21.46 10.18
N ASN A 5 -13.43 -22.54 10.96
CA ASN A 5 -12.27 -23.08 11.67
C ASN A 5 -11.26 -23.74 10.72
N LYS A 6 -11.73 -24.42 9.67
CA LYS A 6 -10.84 -25.01 8.65
C LYS A 6 -10.13 -23.93 7.84
N LEU A 7 -10.83 -22.83 7.52
CA LEU A 7 -10.22 -21.69 6.84
C LEU A 7 -9.13 -21.04 7.70
N LYS A 8 -9.39 -20.85 9.01
CA LYS A 8 -8.37 -20.36 9.95
C LYS A 8 -7.14 -21.28 9.98
N THR A 9 -7.31 -22.58 10.12
CA THR A 9 -6.18 -23.55 10.13
C THR A 9 -5.36 -23.50 8.85
N VAL A 10 -5.99 -23.33 7.69
CA VAL A 10 -5.29 -23.20 6.39
C VAL A 10 -4.54 -21.87 6.27
N LEU A 11 -5.07 -20.80 6.85
CA LEU A 11 -4.48 -19.46 6.78
C LEU A 11 -3.38 -19.24 7.83
N VAL A 12 -3.39 -19.96 8.96
CA VAL A 12 -2.39 -19.85 10.05
C VAL A 12 -0.92 -19.88 9.57
N PRO A 13 -0.49 -20.78 8.65
CA PRO A 13 0.86 -20.77 8.09
C PRO A 13 1.20 -19.53 7.25
N PHE A 14 0.20 -18.85 6.72
CA PHE A 14 0.35 -17.62 5.92
C PHE A 14 0.25 -16.36 6.79
N ILE A 15 -0.46 -16.42 7.91
CA ILE A 15 -0.58 -15.34 8.90
C ILE A 15 0.77 -15.08 9.60
N GLY A 16 1.63 -16.10 9.73
CA GLY A 16 2.94 -16.00 10.39
C GLY A 16 4.14 -15.67 9.49
N LYS A 17 3.96 -15.60 8.17
CA LYS A 17 5.00 -15.11 7.26
C LYS A 17 4.69 -13.65 6.91
N LYS A 18 4.90 -12.73 7.87
CA LYS A 18 5.31 -11.37 7.49
C LYS A 18 6.51 -11.59 6.57
N GLU A 19 6.33 -11.42 5.26
CA GLU A 19 7.45 -11.42 4.32
C GLU A 19 8.52 -10.55 4.97
N LYS A 20 9.75 -11.08 5.11
CA LYS A 20 10.89 -10.36 5.71
C LYS A 20 10.76 -8.88 5.33
N THR A 21 10.47 -8.02 6.31
CA THR A 21 10.15 -6.62 6.11
C THR A 21 11.18 -6.05 5.15
N ARG A 22 10.78 -5.84 3.89
CA ARG A 22 11.71 -5.35 2.88
C ARG A 22 11.84 -3.88 3.19
N LEU A 23 13.00 -3.49 3.69
CA LEU A 23 13.28 -2.07 3.91
C LEU A 23 13.04 -1.34 2.58
N PRO A 24 12.17 -0.34 2.55
CA PRO A 24 11.75 0.30 1.31
C PRO A 24 12.96 0.94 0.63
N ASP A 25 13.31 0.49 -0.59
CA ASP A 25 14.47 1.02 -1.30
C ASP A 25 14.26 2.46 -1.76
N TRP A 26 13.01 2.86 -1.99
CA TRP A 26 12.68 4.18 -2.48
C TRP A 26 13.03 5.28 -1.50
N ILE A 27 13.02 5.02 -0.18
CA ILE A 27 13.33 6.04 0.83
C ILE A 27 14.82 6.42 0.85
N LYS A 28 15.70 5.49 0.41
CA LYS A 28 17.17 5.67 0.44
C LYS A 28 17.67 6.79 -0.48
N ARG A 29 16.82 7.27 -1.40
CA ARG A 29 17.16 8.39 -2.32
C ARG A 29 17.11 9.75 -1.63
N PHE A 30 16.48 9.85 -0.46
CA PHE A 30 16.33 11.09 0.30
C PHE A 30 17.39 11.21 1.38
N LYS A 31 17.75 12.44 1.74
CA LYS A 31 18.65 12.70 2.87
C LYS A 31 17.96 12.30 4.17
N THR A 32 18.70 11.86 5.17
CA THR A 32 18.16 11.32 6.43
C THR A 32 17.11 12.21 7.10
N GLN A 33 17.32 13.53 7.11
CA GLN A 33 16.37 14.49 7.69
C GLN A 33 15.06 14.55 6.90
N ASP A 34 15.13 14.59 5.57
CA ASP A 34 13.94 14.64 4.70
C ASP A 34 13.25 13.28 4.63
N ALA A 35 14.01 12.18 4.72
CA ALA A 35 13.51 10.83 4.63
C ALA A 35 12.51 10.49 5.74
N LYS A 36 12.75 10.96 6.98
CA LYS A 36 11.79 10.76 8.09
C LYS A 36 10.47 11.49 7.86
N GLU A 37 10.55 12.74 7.40
CA GLU A 37 9.34 13.52 7.11
C GLU A 37 8.58 12.94 5.93
N ILE A 38 9.28 12.53 4.87
CA ILE A 38 8.69 11.88 3.70
C ILE A 38 8.02 10.56 4.07
N ALA A 39 8.67 9.74 4.92
CA ALA A 39 8.08 8.51 5.45
C ALA A 39 6.75 8.79 6.17
N ARG A 40 6.74 9.75 7.09
CA ARG A 40 5.55 10.15 7.83
C ARG A 40 4.43 10.64 6.92
N VAL A 41 4.76 11.55 5.98
CA VAL A 41 3.79 12.10 5.03
C VAL A 41 3.23 11.00 4.13
N PHE A 42 4.07 10.06 3.67
CA PHE A 42 3.64 8.91 2.90
C PHE A 42 2.64 8.07 3.67
N SER A 43 2.95 7.63 4.90
CA SER A 43 2.07 6.77 5.69
C SER A 43 0.71 7.43 5.93
N GLN A 44 0.70 8.72 6.30
CA GLN A 44 -0.54 9.47 6.54
C GLN A 44 -1.37 9.67 5.26
N SER A 45 -0.73 10.07 4.17
CA SER A 45 -1.40 10.30 2.89
C SER A 45 -2.00 9.01 2.35
N MET A 46 -1.23 7.91 2.38
CA MET A 46 -1.66 6.62 1.83
C MET A 46 -2.77 5.98 2.68
N ALA A 47 -2.73 6.11 4.00
CA ALA A 47 -3.83 5.67 4.86
C ALA A 47 -5.13 6.42 4.52
N THR A 48 -5.05 7.74 4.34
CA THR A 48 -6.18 8.58 3.92
C THR A 48 -6.72 8.16 2.55
N ASP A 49 -5.83 7.85 1.60
CA ASP A 49 -6.22 7.40 0.27
C ASP A 49 -6.89 6.03 0.28
N ILE A 50 -6.47 5.11 1.16
CA ILE A 50 -7.15 3.83 1.38
C ILE A 50 -8.57 4.05 1.90
N GLU A 51 -8.73 4.90 2.93
CA GLU A 51 -10.05 5.24 3.48
C GLU A 51 -10.97 5.83 2.39
N ASN A 52 -10.44 6.77 1.59
CA ASN A 52 -11.17 7.37 0.47
C ASN A 52 -11.57 6.33 -0.60
N LEU A 53 -10.67 5.38 -0.90
CA LEU A 53 -10.94 4.34 -1.89
C LEU A 53 -12.01 3.34 -1.40
N GLN A 54 -12.00 3.02 -0.10
CA GLN A 54 -13.01 2.17 0.54
C GLN A 54 -14.37 2.86 0.66
N ALA A 55 -14.39 4.17 0.91
CA ALA A 55 -15.61 4.97 1.03
C ALA A 55 -16.27 5.30 -0.34
N ALA A 56 -15.50 5.26 -1.43
CA ALA A 56 -15.98 5.60 -2.76
C ALA A 56 -17.05 4.61 -3.28
N SER A 57 -18.23 5.14 -3.61
CA SER A 57 -19.40 4.32 -3.97
C SER A 57 -19.51 4.01 -5.46
N THR A 58 -18.83 4.77 -6.32
CA THR A 58 -18.87 4.58 -7.78
C THR A 58 -17.51 4.19 -8.32
N GLU A 59 -17.48 3.41 -9.42
CA GLU A 59 -16.24 3.07 -10.12
C GLU A 59 -15.46 4.32 -10.54
N ARG A 60 -16.17 5.38 -10.96
CA ARG A 60 -15.57 6.66 -11.33
C ARG A 60 -14.83 7.30 -10.15
N ASP A 61 -15.44 7.31 -8.97
CA ASP A 61 -14.82 7.88 -7.77
C ASP A 61 -13.61 7.06 -7.33
N LYS A 62 -13.73 5.73 -7.34
CA LYS A 62 -12.61 4.83 -7.05
C LYS A 62 -11.45 5.07 -8.03
N LYS A 63 -11.71 5.17 -9.33
CA LYS A 63 -10.70 5.48 -10.35
C LYS A 63 -10.05 6.85 -10.13
N ARG A 64 -10.80 7.86 -9.69
CA ARG A 64 -10.24 9.18 -9.33
C ARG A 64 -9.28 9.09 -8.15
N VAL A 65 -9.62 8.32 -7.11
CA VAL A 65 -8.73 8.09 -5.97
C VAL A 65 -7.47 7.35 -6.40
N ILE A 66 -7.60 6.26 -7.16
CA ILE A 66 -6.45 5.50 -7.72
C ILE A 66 -5.54 6.39 -8.57
N HIS A 67 -6.12 7.31 -9.35
CA HIS A 67 -5.34 8.28 -10.13
C HIS A 67 -4.52 9.23 -9.24
N GLY A 68 -5.11 9.68 -8.13
CA GLY A 68 -4.42 10.49 -7.12
C GLY A 68 -3.26 9.71 -6.47
N ILE A 69 -3.53 8.48 -6.03
CA ILE A 69 -2.51 7.57 -5.48
C ILE A 69 -1.36 7.40 -6.46
N LYS A 70 -1.66 7.11 -7.75
CA LYS A 70 -0.66 6.98 -8.81
C LYS A 70 0.27 8.21 -8.91
N GLY A 71 -0.31 9.41 -8.83
CA GLY A 71 0.45 10.65 -8.85
C GLY A 71 1.39 10.77 -7.65
N ALA A 72 0.90 10.48 -6.45
CA ALA A 72 1.69 10.52 -5.22
C ALA A 72 2.83 9.49 -5.24
N VAL A 73 2.53 8.21 -5.48
CA VAL A 73 3.54 7.13 -5.48
C VAL A 73 4.53 7.26 -6.65
N GLY A 74 4.08 7.80 -7.78
CA GLY A 74 4.93 8.11 -8.93
C GLY A 74 5.92 9.24 -8.64
N ALA A 75 5.49 10.29 -7.93
CA ALA A 75 6.34 11.44 -7.58
C ALA A 75 7.51 11.05 -6.66
N ILE A 76 7.31 10.10 -5.75
CA ILE A 76 8.36 9.57 -4.87
C ILE A 76 9.08 8.34 -5.45
N GLY A 77 8.61 7.86 -6.62
CA GLY A 77 9.25 6.84 -7.43
C GLY A 77 9.10 5.41 -6.91
N ILE A 78 7.93 5.05 -6.39
CA ILE A 78 7.55 3.67 -6.06
C ILE A 78 6.93 3.01 -7.31
N SER A 79 7.79 2.42 -8.15
CA SER A 79 7.38 1.89 -9.45
C SER A 79 6.31 0.80 -9.36
N MET A 80 6.42 -0.13 -8.41
CA MET A 80 5.46 -1.23 -8.26
C MET A 80 4.03 -0.72 -8.00
N LEU A 81 3.85 0.23 -7.07
CA LEU A 81 2.54 0.81 -6.79
C LEU A 81 2.03 1.65 -7.98
N THR A 82 2.93 2.35 -8.67
CA THR A 82 2.58 3.10 -9.89
C THR A 82 2.01 2.18 -10.97
N GLU A 83 2.64 1.03 -11.21
CA GLU A 83 2.19 0.03 -12.17
C GLU A 83 0.84 -0.57 -11.77
N LEU A 84 0.65 -0.93 -10.50
CA LEU A 84 -0.62 -1.44 -9.99
C LEU A 84 -1.77 -0.43 -10.19
N CYS A 85 -1.52 0.86 -9.97
CA CYS A 85 -2.51 1.89 -10.27
C CYS A 85 -2.84 1.96 -11.77
N ILE A 86 -1.83 1.88 -12.65
CA ILE A 86 -2.05 1.87 -14.11
C ILE A 86 -2.88 0.65 -14.53
N GLU A 87 -2.59 -0.52 -13.97
CA GLU A 87 -3.37 -1.73 -14.23
C GLU A 87 -4.82 -1.56 -13.76
N ALA A 88 -5.03 -1.08 -12.53
CA ALA A 88 -6.36 -0.86 -11.97
C ALA A 88 -7.20 0.15 -12.77
N GLU A 89 -6.57 1.16 -13.38
CA GLU A 89 -7.27 2.12 -14.25
C GLU A 89 -7.73 1.50 -15.59
N ARG A 90 -7.03 0.47 -16.09
CA ARG A 90 -7.21 -0.09 -17.44
C ARG A 90 -8.10 -1.33 -17.50
N VAL A 91 -8.36 -1.97 -16.35
CA VAL A 91 -9.18 -3.19 -16.30
C VAL A 91 -10.67 -2.90 -16.50
N THR A 92 -11.41 -3.95 -16.83
CA THR A 92 -12.87 -3.94 -16.91
C THR A 92 -13.50 -3.75 -15.52
N ALA A 93 -14.76 -3.33 -15.49
CA ALA A 93 -15.52 -3.19 -14.23
C ALA A 93 -15.55 -4.49 -13.41
N ALA A 94 -15.61 -5.65 -14.07
CA ALA A 94 -15.65 -6.97 -13.41
C ALA A 94 -14.34 -7.32 -12.68
N GLU A 95 -13.22 -6.77 -13.10
CA GLU A 95 -11.89 -7.02 -12.51
C GLU A 95 -11.43 -5.88 -11.59
N PHE A 96 -12.10 -4.73 -11.68
CA PHE A 96 -11.73 -3.51 -10.99
C PHE A 96 -11.68 -3.70 -9.47
N ASP A 97 -12.71 -4.28 -8.86
CA ASP A 97 -12.76 -4.46 -7.41
C ASP A 97 -11.63 -5.39 -6.92
N ARG A 98 -11.28 -6.41 -7.69
CA ARG A 98 -10.14 -7.29 -7.38
C ARG A 98 -8.81 -6.53 -7.40
N ARG A 99 -8.61 -5.69 -8.42
CA ARG A 99 -7.38 -4.87 -8.55
C ARG A 99 -7.31 -3.77 -7.50
N ALA A 100 -8.43 -3.15 -7.15
CA ALA A 100 -8.50 -2.18 -6.06
C ALA A 100 -8.14 -2.82 -4.72
N ALA A 101 -8.66 -4.02 -4.43
CA ALA A 101 -8.30 -4.77 -3.22
C ALA A 101 -6.82 -5.16 -3.19
N GLU A 102 -6.26 -5.62 -4.32
CA GLU A 102 -4.83 -5.90 -4.44
C GLU A 102 -3.98 -4.65 -4.20
N LEU A 103 -4.37 -3.50 -4.78
CA LEU A 103 -3.69 -2.23 -4.60
C LEU A 103 -3.71 -1.79 -3.12
N ILE A 104 -4.86 -1.87 -2.45
CA ILE A 104 -4.99 -1.55 -1.01
C ILE A 104 -4.01 -2.39 -0.20
N LEU A 105 -4.02 -3.71 -0.39
CA LEU A 105 -3.14 -4.62 0.36
C LEU A 105 -1.66 -4.29 0.17
N ARG A 106 -1.26 -3.88 -1.05
CA ARG A 106 0.12 -3.48 -1.32
C ARG A 106 0.49 -2.12 -0.74
N ILE A 107 -0.45 -1.18 -0.70
CA ILE A 107 -0.24 0.10 -0.04
C ILE A 107 -0.09 -0.11 1.48
N GLU A 108 -0.97 -0.90 2.10
CA GLU A 108 -0.89 -1.26 3.52
C GLU A 108 0.46 -1.91 3.87
N GLN A 109 0.91 -2.87 3.05
CA GLN A 109 2.22 -3.50 3.24
C GLN A 109 3.38 -2.49 3.13
N GLU A 110 3.27 -1.50 2.23
CA GLU A 110 4.30 -0.48 2.07
C GLU A 110 4.31 0.52 3.22
N ILE A 111 3.14 0.85 3.78
CA ILE A 111 3.00 1.63 5.04
C ILE A 111 3.70 0.89 6.18
N ASP A 112 3.39 -0.40 6.38
CA ASP A 112 4.04 -1.23 7.40
C ASP A 112 5.57 -1.25 7.25
N ASN A 113 6.06 -1.37 6.01
CA ASN A 113 7.49 -1.40 5.73
C ASN A 113 8.18 -0.07 6.04
N ILE A 114 7.56 1.06 5.70
CA ILE A 114 8.15 2.38 5.94
C ILE A 114 8.05 2.82 7.39
N ASP A 115 6.97 2.46 8.09
CA ASP A 115 6.82 2.73 9.52
C ASP A 115 7.87 1.95 10.32
N TYR A 116 8.08 0.67 9.98
CA TYR A 116 9.16 -0.12 10.57
C TYR A 116 10.56 0.48 10.26
N TRP A 117 10.77 0.97 9.04
CA TRP A 117 12.01 1.67 8.71
C TRP A 117 12.19 2.94 9.56
N ALA A 118 11.13 3.73 9.74
CA ALA A 118 11.17 4.95 10.53
C ALA A 118 11.54 4.65 11.99
N GLU A 119 10.88 3.69 12.62
CA GLU A 119 11.19 3.23 13.99
C GLU A 119 12.66 2.82 14.12
N MET A 120 13.18 1.99 13.21
CA MET A 120 14.58 1.56 13.25
C MET A 120 15.58 2.71 13.10
N ASN A 121 15.22 3.78 12.39
CA ASN A 121 16.06 4.95 12.17
C ASN A 121 15.81 6.07 13.20
N GLU A 122 14.85 5.92 14.11
CA GLU A 122 14.70 6.78 15.29
C GLU A 122 15.72 6.46 16.37
N TYR A 123 16.12 5.20 16.52
CA TYR A 123 17.08 4.75 17.55
C TYR A 123 18.56 4.90 17.16
N THR A 124 18.86 5.31 15.93
CA THR A 124 20.24 5.46 15.42
C THR A 124 20.67 6.92 15.23
N ALA A 125 19.88 7.89 15.72
CA ALA A 125 20.15 9.33 15.61
C ALA A 125 20.73 9.92 16.89
#